data_AF-A0A6B9VX54-F1
#
_entry.id   AF-A0A6B9VX54-F1
#
_cell.length_a   1.000
_cell.length_b   1.000
_cell.length_c   1.000
_cell.angle_alpha   90.00
_cell.angle_beta   90.00
_cell.angle_gamma   90.00
#
_symmetry.space_group_name_H-M   'P 1'
#
loop_
_entity.id
_entity.type
_entity.pdbx_description
1 polymer ?
#
loop_
_entity_poly.entity_id
_entity_poly.type
_entity_poly.pdbx_seq_one_letter_code
_entity_poly.pdbx_strand_id
1 'polypeptide(L)'
;MKILYDLNAKIYIKQEDLIKVNLDLRNQVNELVQYKEQKEREAQLKEERRLKRLNRKKRAVPGLLSFEKHNHIVKSMKRNIFSQCRARIAFTIMAITGIRFKEMQQLPVGKVISLFEKGKCYIDRVKRSRVNHLAYLSPIGNELLKQRRADFNVLVAPKIAHIEVSLLPKEALFEYPLFSPLGPWETFRTR
;
A
#
# COMPACT_ATOMS: atom_id res chain seq x y z
N MET A 1 -45.87 69.72 17.32
CA MET A 1 -46.35 68.33 17.42
C MET A 1 -45.76 67.42 16.33
N LYS A 2 -45.92 67.72 15.03
CA LYS A 2 -45.43 66.86 13.93
C LYS A 2 -43.92 66.57 13.94
N ILE A 3 -43.10 67.60 14.19
CA ILE A 3 -41.62 67.50 14.23
C ILE A 3 -41.12 66.53 15.33
N LEU A 4 -41.77 66.55 16.50
CA LEU A 4 -41.41 65.66 17.62
C LEU A 4 -41.77 64.20 17.33
N TYR A 5 -42.89 63.97 16.63
CA TYR A 5 -43.29 62.65 16.19
C TYR A 5 -42.31 62.07 15.16
N ASP A 6 -41.91 62.88 14.18
CA ASP A 6 -40.94 62.50 13.15
C ASP A 6 -39.55 62.20 13.75
N LEU A 7 -39.13 62.95 14.77
CA LEU A 7 -37.89 62.70 15.51
C LEU A 7 -37.95 61.39 16.28
N ASN A 8 -39.04 61.12 17.00
CA ASN A 8 -39.22 59.87 17.73
C ASN A 8 -39.24 58.66 16.79
N ALA A 9 -39.91 58.76 15.65
CA ALA A 9 -39.91 57.69 14.64
C ALA A 9 -38.48 57.39 14.13
N LYS A 10 -37.66 58.42 13.88
CA LYS A 10 -36.25 58.25 13.50
C LYS A 10 -35.40 57.62 14.60
N ILE A 11 -35.68 57.93 15.86
CA ILE A 11 -34.99 57.33 17.01
C ILE A 11 -35.31 55.84 17.11
N TYR A 12 -36.57 55.44 16.95
CA TYR A 12 -36.98 54.03 16.96
C TYR A 12 -36.29 53.22 15.86
N ILE A 13 -36.29 53.73 14.62
CA ILE A 13 -35.61 53.05 13.49
C ILE A 13 -34.12 52.85 13.78
N LYS A 14 -33.44 53.89 14.29
CA LYS A 14 -32.03 53.78 14.67
C LYS A 14 -31.79 52.79 15.80
N GLN A 15 -32.70 52.71 16.78
CA GLN A 15 -32.59 51.73 17.87
C GLN A 15 -32.71 50.30 17.35
N GLU A 16 -33.65 50.03 16.43
CA GLU A 16 -33.79 48.71 15.79
C GLU A 16 -32.53 48.33 14.99
N ASP A 17 -31.98 49.26 14.22
CA ASP A 17 -30.75 49.03 13.45
C ASP A 17 -29.55 48.76 14.37
N LEU A 18 -29.41 49.50 15.47
CA LEU A 18 -28.36 49.27 16.46
C LEU A 18 -28.50 47.90 17.15
N ILE A 19 -29.73 47.45 17.40
CA ILE A 19 -29.98 46.12 17.97
C ILE A 19 -29.55 45.02 16.99
N LYS A 20 -29.90 45.16 15.70
CA LYS A 20 -29.48 44.23 14.64
C LYS A 20 -27.97 44.16 14.51
N VAL A 21 -27.29 45.30 14.41
CA VAL A 21 -25.83 45.36 14.29
C VAL A 21 -25.15 44.75 15.52
N ASN A 22 -25.66 45.00 16.73
CA ASN A 22 -25.12 44.38 17.94
C ASN A 22 -25.28 42.86 17.94
N LEU A 23 -26.41 42.36 17.43
CA LEU A 23 -26.65 40.92 17.32
C LEU A 23 -25.70 40.27 16.31
N ASP A 24 -25.50 40.91 15.15
CA ASP A 24 -24.56 40.45 14.13
C ASP A 24 -23.12 40.45 14.64
N LEU A 25 -22.69 41.50 15.32
CA LEU A 25 -21.36 41.58 15.93
C LEU A 25 -21.15 40.48 16.98
N ARG A 26 -22.16 40.20 17.81
CA ARG A 26 -22.09 39.10 18.79
C ARG A 26 -21.93 37.75 18.09
N ASN A 27 -22.65 37.52 16.99
CA ASN A 27 -22.53 36.29 16.21
C ASN A 27 -21.13 36.15 15.60
N GLN A 28 -20.61 37.22 14.98
CA GLN A 28 -19.25 37.22 14.41
C GLN A 28 -18.18 36.97 15.47
N VAL A 29 -18.30 37.58 16.66
CA VAL A 29 -17.37 37.36 17.77
C VAL A 29 -17.44 35.89 18.23
N ASN A 30 -18.64 35.33 18.38
CA ASN A 30 -18.80 33.93 18.78
C ASN A 30 -18.18 32.95 17.75
N GLU A 31 -18.37 33.21 16.45
CA GLU A 31 -17.75 32.42 15.39
C GLU A 31 -16.21 32.48 15.44
N LEU A 32 -15.65 33.67 15.64
CA LEU A 32 -14.20 33.85 15.76
C LEU A 32 -13.62 33.15 16.99
N VAL A 33 -14.33 33.19 18.13
CA VAL A 33 -13.94 32.48 19.35
C VAL A 33 -13.92 30.97 19.10
N GLN A 34 -14.98 30.42 18.51
CA GLN A 34 -15.04 28.99 18.18
C GLN A 34 -13.93 28.57 17.22
N TYR A 35 -13.66 29.39 16.20
CA TYR A 35 -12.57 29.14 15.25
C TYR A 35 -11.20 29.13 15.95
N LYS A 36 -10.95 30.09 16.85
CA LYS A 36 -9.70 30.15 17.62
C LYS A 36 -9.53 28.93 18.51
N GLU A 37 -10.56 28.54 19.25
CA GLU A 37 -10.55 27.34 20.09
C GLU A 37 -10.33 26.06 19.27
N GLN A 38 -10.89 25.98 18.07
CA GLN A 38 -10.63 24.86 17.16
C GLN A 38 -9.15 24.83 16.71
N LYS A 39 -8.58 25.98 16.36
CA LYS A 39 -7.18 26.09 15.95
C LYS A 39 -6.21 25.73 17.07
N GLU A 40 -6.49 26.15 18.29
CA GLU A 40 -5.69 25.81 19.46
C GLU A 40 -5.74 24.30 19.75
N ARG A 41 -6.92 23.68 19.68
CA ARG A 41 -7.07 22.22 19.81
C ARG A 41 -6.31 21.46 18.72
N GLU A 42 -6.38 21.90 17.46
CA GLU A 42 -5.63 21.31 16.36
C GLU A 42 -4.11 21.41 16.59
N ALA A 43 -3.63 22.55 17.08
CA ALA A 43 -2.23 22.77 17.41
C ALA A 43 -1.77 21.86 18.55
N GLN A 44 -2.53 21.79 19.64
CA GLN A 44 -2.26 20.91 20.78
C GLN A 44 -2.17 19.44 20.35
N LEU A 45 -3.15 18.94 19.59
CA LEU A 45 -3.12 17.57 19.06
C LEU A 45 -1.91 17.31 18.16
N LYS A 46 -1.47 18.31 17.38
CA LYS A 46 -0.28 18.20 16.54
C LYS A 46 1.00 18.13 17.37
N GLU A 47 1.08 18.92 18.44
CA GLU A 47 2.20 18.91 19.39
C GLU A 47 2.24 17.60 20.18
N GLU A 48 1.12 17.12 20.69
CA GLU A 48 1.01 15.81 21.34
C GLU A 48 1.48 14.69 20.41
N ARG A 49 1.04 14.69 19.15
CA ARG A 49 1.51 13.71 18.14
C ARG A 49 3.01 13.81 17.90
N ARG A 50 3.57 15.02 17.91
CA ARG A 50 5.02 15.26 17.76
C ARG A 50 5.78 14.74 18.98
N LEU A 51 5.35 15.09 20.20
CA LEU A 51 5.94 14.63 21.45
C LEU A 51 5.88 13.11 21.57
N LYS A 52 4.73 12.49 21.26
CA LYS A 52 4.56 11.04 21.23
C LYS A 52 5.50 10.35 20.22
N ARG A 53 5.80 10.99 19.09
CA ARG A 53 6.77 10.47 18.11
C ARG A 53 8.22 10.60 18.58
N LEU A 54 8.56 11.72 19.23
CA LEU A 54 9.90 11.97 19.79
C LEU A 54 10.20 11.00 20.95
N ASN A 55 9.24 10.85 21.87
CA ASN A 55 9.36 10.01 23.06
C ASN A 55 9.12 8.52 22.76
N ARG A 56 8.80 8.16 21.52
CA ARG A 56 8.60 6.75 21.14
C ARG A 56 9.92 6.02 21.27
N LYS A 57 9.96 5.00 22.13
CA LYS A 57 11.07 4.05 22.23
C LYS A 57 11.45 3.56 20.83
N LYS A 58 12.71 3.77 20.45
CA LYS A 58 13.23 3.29 19.15
C LYS A 58 13.15 1.76 19.16
N ARG A 59 12.72 1.19 18.03
CA ARG A 59 12.86 -0.26 17.84
C ARG A 59 14.35 -0.58 17.82
N ALA A 60 14.72 -1.73 18.38
CA ALA A 60 16.06 -2.27 18.22
C ALA A 60 16.39 -2.37 16.73
N VAL A 61 17.66 -2.11 16.39
CA VAL A 61 18.12 -2.26 15.01
C VAL A 61 17.94 -3.73 14.62
N PRO A 62 17.21 -4.04 13.53
CA PRO A 62 17.04 -5.42 13.10
C PRO A 62 18.40 -6.03 12.76
N GLY A 63 18.64 -7.25 13.25
CA GLY A 63 19.87 -7.97 12.96
C GLY A 63 19.99 -8.35 11.48
N LEU A 64 21.23 -8.53 11.01
CA LEU A 64 21.50 -9.00 9.65
C LEU A 64 21.03 -10.44 9.47
N LEU A 65 20.53 -10.74 8.26
CA LEU A 65 20.14 -12.10 7.89
C LEU A 65 21.38 -12.87 7.43
N SER A 66 21.83 -13.83 8.23
CA SER A 66 22.88 -14.79 7.81
C SER A 66 22.32 -15.78 6.79
N PHE A 67 23.18 -16.30 5.92
CA PHE A 67 22.86 -17.33 4.94
C PHE A 67 22.28 -18.60 5.59
N GLU A 68 22.78 -18.99 6.78
CA GLU A 68 22.27 -20.13 7.52
C GLU A 68 20.81 -19.95 7.92
N LYS A 69 20.47 -18.76 8.43
CA LYS A 69 19.09 -18.40 8.81
C LYS A 69 18.18 -18.40 7.58
N HIS A 70 18.64 -17.85 6.47
CA HIS A 70 17.91 -17.91 5.20
C HIS A 70 17.64 -19.36 4.78
N ASN A 71 18.67 -20.22 4.79
CA ASN A 71 18.52 -21.62 4.40
C ASN A 71 17.62 -22.39 5.34
N HIS A 72 17.65 -22.12 6.64
CA HIS A 72 16.74 -22.71 7.61
C HIS A 72 15.28 -22.38 7.28
N ILE A 73 14.98 -21.11 7.01
CA ILE A 73 13.64 -20.64 6.61
C ILE A 73 13.20 -21.32 5.30
N VAL A 74 14.10 -21.42 4.33
CA VAL A 74 13.78 -22.05 3.03
C VAL A 74 13.55 -23.55 3.17
N LYS A 75 14.31 -24.23 4.02
CA LYS A 75 14.17 -25.68 4.28
C LYS A 75 12.93 -26.04 5.11
N SER A 76 12.45 -25.14 5.97
CA SER A 76 11.24 -25.40 6.77
C SER A 76 9.96 -25.40 5.92
N MET A 77 10.00 -24.89 4.69
CA MET A 77 8.88 -24.88 3.75
C MET A 77 8.85 -26.17 2.92
N LYS A 78 7.70 -26.88 2.89
CA LYS A 78 7.49 -28.11 2.12
C LYS A 78 7.49 -27.84 0.62
N ARG A 79 7.92 -28.84 -0.15
CA ARG A 79 8.14 -28.72 -1.60
C ARG A 79 6.87 -28.84 -2.45
N ASN A 80 5.83 -29.50 -1.95
CA ASN A 80 4.67 -29.90 -2.78
C ASN A 80 3.50 -28.92 -2.68
N ILE A 81 3.62 -27.86 -1.88
CA ILE A 81 2.54 -26.89 -1.66
C ILE A 81 2.86 -25.64 -2.48
N PHE A 82 1.95 -25.28 -3.40
CA PHE A 82 2.12 -24.14 -4.33
C PHE A 82 2.49 -22.83 -3.61
N SER A 83 1.79 -22.50 -2.51
CA SER A 83 2.07 -21.29 -1.72
C SER A 83 3.47 -21.29 -1.12
N GLN A 84 3.98 -22.45 -0.72
CA GLN A 84 5.31 -22.61 -0.14
C GLN A 84 6.41 -22.61 -1.21
N CYS A 85 6.17 -23.15 -2.41
CA CYS A 85 7.05 -22.93 -3.57
C CYS A 85 7.17 -21.45 -3.91
N ARG A 86 6.03 -20.75 -3.95
CA ARG A 86 5.99 -19.31 -4.21
C ARG A 86 6.77 -18.52 -3.16
N ALA A 87 6.58 -18.84 -1.89
CA ALA A 87 7.29 -18.19 -0.79
C ALA A 87 8.81 -18.44 -0.87
N ARG A 88 9.25 -19.69 -1.08
CA ARG A 88 10.68 -20.03 -1.21
C ARG A 88 11.36 -19.25 -2.34
N ILE A 89 10.73 -19.16 -3.50
CA ILE A 89 11.25 -18.37 -4.63
C ILE A 89 11.29 -16.88 -4.28
N ALA A 90 10.21 -16.35 -3.70
CA ALA A 90 10.15 -14.93 -3.33
C ALA A 90 11.24 -14.57 -2.30
N PHE A 91 11.44 -15.37 -1.26
CA PHE A 91 12.49 -15.15 -0.28
C PHE A 91 13.89 -15.23 -0.90
N THR A 92 14.12 -16.21 -1.77
CA THR A 92 15.41 -16.38 -2.46
C THR A 92 15.70 -15.17 -3.36
N ILE A 93 14.72 -14.72 -4.14
CA ILE A 93 14.86 -13.52 -5.00
C ILE A 93 15.13 -12.29 -4.14
N MET A 94 14.36 -12.06 -3.08
CA MET A 94 14.55 -10.92 -2.19
C MET A 94 15.93 -10.91 -1.51
N ALA A 95 16.42 -12.09 -1.09
CA ALA A 95 17.72 -12.21 -0.45
C ALA A 95 18.89 -11.89 -1.40
N ILE A 96 18.79 -12.31 -2.66
CA ILE A 96 19.86 -12.13 -3.65
C ILE A 96 19.84 -10.73 -4.27
N THR A 97 18.65 -10.21 -4.60
CA THR A 97 18.49 -8.94 -5.32
C THR A 97 18.33 -7.73 -4.39
N GLY A 98 17.90 -7.94 -3.14
CA GLY A 98 17.56 -6.86 -2.22
C GLY A 98 16.22 -6.16 -2.55
N ILE A 99 15.37 -6.74 -3.39
CA ILE A 99 14.05 -6.20 -3.73
C ILE A 99 13.17 -6.13 -2.47
N ARG A 100 12.39 -5.06 -2.35
CA ARG A 100 11.46 -4.89 -1.21
C ARG A 100 10.25 -5.82 -1.37
N PHE A 101 9.67 -6.25 -0.24
CA PHE A 101 8.45 -7.08 -0.23
C PHE A 101 7.33 -6.53 -1.13
N LYS A 102 7.08 -5.21 -1.10
CA LYS A 102 6.03 -4.57 -1.91
C LYS A 102 6.32 -4.60 -3.42
N GLU A 103 7.58 -4.49 -3.80
CA GLU A 103 8.03 -4.59 -5.19
C GLU A 103 7.96 -6.05 -5.66
N MET A 104 8.36 -7.00 -4.81
CA MET A 104 8.26 -8.44 -5.07
C MET A 104 6.81 -8.90 -5.27
N GLN A 105 5.87 -8.37 -4.48
CA GLN A 105 4.45 -8.70 -4.58
C GLN A 105 3.87 -8.32 -5.95
N GLN A 106 4.36 -7.24 -6.56
CA GLN A 106 3.90 -6.72 -7.84
C GLN A 106 4.74 -7.21 -9.03
N LEU A 107 5.71 -8.10 -8.80
CA LEU A 107 6.61 -8.58 -9.84
C LEU A 107 5.87 -9.53 -10.81
N PRO A 108 5.72 -9.17 -12.09
CA PRO A 108 5.07 -10.02 -13.08
C PRO A 108 5.90 -11.27 -13.38
N VAL A 109 5.24 -12.33 -13.82
CA VAL A 109 5.89 -13.63 -14.08
C VAL A 109 6.94 -13.54 -15.18
N GLY A 110 6.72 -12.75 -16.24
CA GLY A 110 7.71 -12.54 -17.31
C GLY A 110 9.05 -11.96 -16.81
N LYS A 111 8.99 -11.14 -15.76
CA LYS A 111 10.17 -10.59 -15.09
C LYS A 111 10.89 -11.65 -14.24
N VAL A 112 10.14 -12.55 -13.60
CA VAL A 112 10.70 -13.72 -12.91
C VAL A 112 11.37 -14.67 -13.91
N ILE A 113 10.73 -14.97 -15.04
CA ILE A 113 11.32 -15.79 -16.13
C ILE A 113 12.64 -15.16 -16.60
N SER A 114 12.63 -13.85 -16.88
CA SER A 114 13.84 -13.12 -17.29
C SER A 114 14.96 -13.21 -16.24
N LEU A 115 14.61 -13.22 -14.96
CA LEU A 115 15.58 -13.38 -13.88
C LEU A 115 16.20 -14.79 -13.86
N PHE A 116 15.41 -15.84 -14.12
CA PHE A 116 15.88 -17.23 -14.20
C PHE A 116 16.74 -17.52 -15.45
N GLU A 117 16.44 -16.88 -16.57
CA GLU A 117 17.13 -17.13 -17.84
C GLU A 117 18.34 -16.21 -18.04
N LYS A 118 18.17 -14.91 -17.80
CA LYS A 118 19.16 -13.87 -18.14
C LYS A 118 19.94 -13.38 -16.93
N GLY A 119 19.56 -13.78 -15.71
CA GLY A 119 20.20 -13.33 -14.47
C GLY A 119 20.00 -11.83 -14.18
N LYS A 120 19.09 -11.15 -14.90
CA LYS A 120 18.82 -9.72 -14.75
C LYS A 120 17.37 -9.39 -15.08
N CYS A 121 16.82 -8.38 -14.40
CA CYS A 121 15.44 -7.96 -14.59
C CYS A 121 15.23 -6.48 -14.20
N TYR A 122 14.38 -5.76 -14.94
CA TYR A 122 13.90 -4.45 -14.55
C TYR A 122 12.78 -4.55 -13.51
N ILE A 123 12.90 -3.89 -12.37
CA ILE A 123 11.87 -3.86 -11.32
C ILE A 123 11.29 -2.45 -11.21
N ASP A 124 9.96 -2.39 -11.20
CA ASP A 124 9.22 -1.15 -11.10
C ASP A 124 9.15 -0.74 -9.63
N ARG A 125 9.44 0.53 -9.34
CA ARG A 125 9.44 1.01 -7.96
C ARG A 125 8.05 1.45 -7.54
N VAL A 126 7.65 1.06 -6.33
CA VAL A 126 6.32 1.39 -5.80
C VAL A 126 6.23 2.81 -5.21
N LYS A 127 7.36 3.47 -4.97
CA LYS A 127 7.42 4.82 -4.36
C LYS A 127 7.96 5.84 -5.37
N ARG A 128 7.78 7.14 -5.09
CA ARG A 128 8.10 8.37 -5.87
C ARG A 128 9.56 8.51 -6.42
N SER A 129 10.20 7.43 -6.82
CA SER A 129 11.56 7.41 -7.36
C SER A 129 11.51 7.02 -8.84
N ARG A 130 12.68 6.93 -9.52
CA ARG A 130 12.77 6.53 -10.93
C ARG A 130 11.90 5.31 -11.20
N VAL A 131 11.15 5.36 -12.29
CA VAL A 131 10.07 4.39 -12.61
C VAL A 131 10.57 2.96 -12.44
N ASN A 132 11.76 2.67 -12.98
CA ASN A 132 12.33 1.31 -13.00
C ASN A 132 13.77 1.33 -12.48
N HIS A 133 14.27 0.18 -12.03
CA HIS A 133 15.69 -0.07 -11.83
C HIS A 133 16.05 -1.48 -12.31
N LEU A 134 17.27 -1.65 -12.81
CA LEU A 134 17.77 -2.96 -13.21
C LEU A 134 18.35 -3.68 -12.00
N ALA A 135 17.83 -4.86 -11.67
CA ALA A 135 18.49 -5.78 -10.75
C ALA A 135 19.28 -6.80 -11.55
N TYR A 136 20.49 -7.05 -11.09
CA TYR A 136 21.41 -8.06 -11.61
C TYR A 136 21.68 -9.08 -10.49
N LEU A 137 21.77 -10.35 -10.87
CA LEU A 137 22.16 -11.41 -9.96
C LEU A 137 23.69 -11.58 -9.99
N SER A 138 24.28 -11.79 -8.82
CA SER A 138 25.65 -12.27 -8.72
C SER A 138 25.75 -13.72 -9.21
N PRO A 139 26.94 -14.24 -9.54
CA PRO A 139 27.13 -15.65 -9.92
C PRO A 139 26.56 -16.62 -8.86
N ILE A 140 26.85 -16.37 -7.58
CA ILE A 140 26.32 -17.12 -6.44
C ILE A 140 24.79 -17.03 -6.40
N GLY A 141 24.25 -15.83 -6.68
CA GLY A 141 22.82 -15.61 -6.79
C GLY A 141 22.17 -16.45 -7.89
N ASN A 142 22.79 -16.51 -9.06
CA ASN A 142 22.32 -17.34 -10.17
C ASN A 142 22.30 -18.84 -9.79
N GLU A 143 23.32 -19.33 -9.09
CA GLU A 143 23.36 -20.72 -8.62
C GLU A 143 22.25 -21.02 -7.63
N LEU A 144 22.06 -20.16 -6.63
CA LEU A 144 20.98 -20.30 -5.64
C LEU A 144 19.60 -20.28 -6.30
N LEU A 145 19.40 -19.44 -7.32
CA LEU A 145 18.17 -19.38 -8.06
C LEU A 145 17.96 -20.66 -8.90
N LYS A 146 19.01 -21.16 -9.57
CA LYS A 146 18.99 -22.42 -10.35
C LYS A 146 18.66 -23.63 -9.48
N GLN A 147 19.14 -23.70 -8.24
CA GLN A 147 18.75 -24.77 -7.30
C GLN A 147 17.24 -24.81 -7.04
N ARG A 148 16.53 -23.69 -7.25
CA ARG A 148 15.07 -23.57 -7.09
C ARG A 148 14.30 -23.74 -8.40
N ARG A 149 14.93 -24.25 -9.46
CA ARG A 149 14.27 -24.48 -10.76
C ARG A 149 13.03 -25.38 -10.64
N ALA A 150 13.06 -26.38 -9.77
CA ALA A 150 11.90 -27.24 -9.54
C ALA A 150 10.71 -26.48 -8.95
N ASP A 151 10.96 -25.57 -8.00
CA ASP A 151 9.92 -24.74 -7.40
C ASP A 151 9.34 -23.79 -8.47
N PHE A 152 10.17 -23.34 -9.40
CA PHE A 152 9.78 -22.44 -10.48
C PHE A 152 8.89 -23.16 -11.49
N ASN A 153 9.22 -24.40 -11.84
CA ASN A 153 8.40 -25.23 -12.70
C ASN A 153 6.99 -25.42 -12.12
N VAL A 154 6.86 -25.62 -10.79
CA VAL A 154 5.55 -25.71 -10.12
C VAL A 154 4.75 -24.40 -10.23
N LEU A 155 5.41 -23.24 -10.21
CA LEU A 155 4.73 -21.94 -10.36
C LEU A 155 4.29 -21.65 -11.80
N VAL A 156 5.07 -22.10 -12.78
CA VAL A 156 4.89 -21.76 -14.19
C VAL A 156 4.01 -22.78 -14.90
N ALA A 157 4.09 -24.08 -14.56
CA ALA A 157 3.27 -25.15 -15.12
C ALA A 157 1.77 -24.83 -15.21
N PRO A 158 1.08 -24.35 -14.15
CA PRO A 158 -0.34 -24.02 -14.24
C PRO A 158 -0.60 -22.84 -15.20
N LYS A 159 0.32 -21.87 -15.29
CA LYS A 159 0.15 -20.71 -16.17
C LYS A 159 0.39 -21.02 -17.64
N ILE A 160 1.32 -21.93 -17.95
CA ILE A 160 1.51 -22.42 -19.32
C ILE A 160 0.29 -23.25 -19.75
N ALA A 161 -0.21 -24.14 -18.87
CA ALA A 161 -1.41 -24.93 -19.15
C ALA A 161 -2.64 -24.05 -19.44
N HIS A 162 -2.84 -22.94 -18.70
CA HIS A 162 -3.93 -22.01 -19.02
C HIS A 162 -3.76 -21.28 -20.36
N ILE A 163 -2.52 -21.02 -20.80
CA ILE A 163 -2.26 -20.42 -22.12
C ILE A 163 -2.60 -21.44 -23.22
N GLU A 164 -2.19 -22.69 -23.09
CA GLU A 164 -2.50 -23.76 -24.05
C GLU A 164 -4.02 -24.04 -24.12
N VAL A 165 -4.70 -24.05 -22.97
CA VAL A 165 -6.18 -24.23 -22.91
C VAL A 165 -6.94 -23.04 -23.53
N SER A 166 -6.39 -21.82 -23.48
CA SER A 166 -6.99 -20.66 -24.16
C SER A 166 -6.74 -20.61 -25.67
N LEU A 167 -5.83 -21.45 -26.17
CA LEU A 167 -5.50 -21.58 -27.59
C LEU A 167 -6.14 -22.82 -28.25
N LEU A 168 -6.75 -23.70 -27.46
CA LEU A 168 -7.51 -24.85 -27.96
C LEU A 168 -8.91 -24.41 -28.43
N PRO A 169 -9.41 -24.94 -29.57
CA PRO A 169 -10.79 -24.71 -29.99
C PRO A 169 -11.74 -25.18 -28.88
N LYS A 170 -12.81 -24.40 -28.63
CA LYS A 170 -13.74 -24.57 -27.49
C LYS A 170 -14.38 -25.96 -27.39
N GLU A 171 -14.29 -26.75 -28.44
CA GLU A 171 -14.84 -28.11 -28.57
C GLU A 171 -14.00 -29.17 -27.82
N ALA A 172 -12.72 -28.89 -27.51
CA ALA A 172 -11.83 -29.84 -26.83
C ALA A 172 -11.84 -29.75 -25.29
N LEU A 173 -12.75 -28.95 -24.69
CA LEU A 173 -12.79 -28.70 -23.25
C LEU A 173 -13.51 -29.79 -22.42
N PHE A 174 -13.98 -30.87 -23.06
CA PHE A 174 -14.51 -32.05 -22.40
C PHE A 174 -13.42 -33.12 -22.32
N GLU A 175 -12.58 -33.10 -21.27
CA GLU A 175 -11.91 -34.29 -20.69
C GLU A 175 -10.80 -33.98 -19.67
N TYR A 176 -10.54 -32.72 -19.31
CA TYR A 176 -9.66 -32.45 -18.16
C TYR A 176 -10.48 -32.41 -16.87
N PRO A 177 -10.07 -33.13 -15.80
CA PRO A 177 -10.71 -32.99 -14.51
C PRO A 177 -10.52 -31.55 -14.05
N LEU A 178 -11.60 -30.79 -14.08
CA LEU A 178 -11.69 -29.46 -13.51
C LEU A 178 -11.18 -29.53 -12.07
N PHE A 179 -9.95 -29.11 -11.86
CA PHE A 179 -9.48 -28.74 -10.53
C PHE A 179 -10.46 -27.67 -10.05
N SER A 180 -11.24 -28.01 -9.03
CA SER A 180 -12.35 -27.21 -8.53
C SER A 180 -11.89 -25.76 -8.27
N PRO A 181 -12.68 -24.74 -8.64
CA PRO A 181 -12.34 -23.35 -8.39
C PRO A 181 -12.59 -23.06 -6.91
N LEU A 182 -11.67 -23.51 -6.05
CA LEU A 182 -11.69 -23.17 -4.63
C LEU A 182 -11.17 -21.73 -4.44
N GLY A 183 -12.12 -20.80 -4.35
CA GLY A 183 -12.02 -19.62 -3.49
C GLY A 183 -12.05 -18.25 -4.20
N PRO A 184 -12.84 -17.28 -3.71
CA PRO A 184 -13.00 -15.96 -4.31
C PRO A 184 -11.77 -15.10 -4.02
N TRP A 185 -10.94 -14.86 -5.03
CA TRP A 185 -9.81 -13.92 -4.97
C TRP A 185 -10.20 -12.48 -5.37
N GLU A 186 -11.49 -12.21 -5.55
CA GLU A 186 -12.06 -10.88 -5.64
C GLU A 186 -12.65 -10.48 -4.29
N THR A 187 -11.85 -9.87 -3.41
CA THR A 187 -12.26 -8.88 -2.38
C THR A 187 -11.11 -8.60 -1.41
N PHE A 188 -9.98 -8.09 -1.93
CA PHE A 188 -9.07 -7.28 -1.09
C PHE A 188 -8.61 -6.06 -1.87
N ARG A 189 -9.58 -5.28 -2.35
CA ARG A 189 -9.46 -3.84 -2.54
C ARG A 189 -10.54 -3.19 -1.67
N THR A 190 -10.12 -2.15 -0.96
CA THR A 190 -10.90 -1.21 -0.13
C THR A 190 -11.57 -1.76 1.13
N ARG A 191 -10.90 -1.61 2.27
CA ARG A 191 -11.23 -0.62 3.32
C ARG A 191 -9.99 -0.35 4.18
#